data_AF-A0A1E5RNB9-F1
#
_entry.id   AF-A0A1E5RNB9-F1
#
_cell.length_a   1.000
_cell.length_b   1.000
_cell.length_c   1.000
_cell.angle_alpha   90.00
_cell.angle_beta   90.00
_cell.angle_gamma   90.00
#
_symmetry.space_group_name_H-M   'P 1'
#
loop_
_entity.id
_entity.type
_entity.pdbx_description
1 polymer ?
#
loop_
_entity_poly.entity_id
_entity_poly.type
_entity_poly.pdbx_seq_one_letter_code
_entity_poly.pdbx_strand_id
1 'polypeptide(L)'
;MSTESTFKQLNKALTTYFHTIDANINLKIIDIFNLGLVIIAVFQVVFMTLIRDTFPFNAFLSGFICCVSQFVLNVCLRLQMVENFQVVDDSNVLVNPVSDVKKNIALSNEKNNLKKPVSVVAKTESINQKNKISEKRAFAEYLLASLIMHFVCLHFIN
;
A
#
# COMPACT_ATOMS: atom_id res chain seq x y z
N MET A 1 -24.88 -14.18 27.49
CA MET A 1 -25.41 -12.85 27.12
C MET A 1 -24.35 -11.90 26.57
N SER A 2 -23.07 -11.96 27.00
CA SER A 2 -22.00 -11.08 26.45
C SER A 2 -21.42 -11.53 25.10
N THR A 3 -21.56 -12.80 24.72
CA THR A 3 -20.98 -13.34 23.47
C THR A 3 -21.78 -12.92 22.23
N GLU A 4 -23.11 -12.97 22.26
CA GLU A 4 -23.97 -12.56 21.13
C GLU A 4 -23.76 -11.09 20.72
N SER A 5 -23.61 -10.18 21.69
CA SER A 5 -23.34 -8.78 21.42
C SER A 5 -21.97 -8.56 20.78
N THR A 6 -20.97 -9.37 21.14
CA THR A 6 -19.62 -9.31 20.55
C THR A 6 -19.60 -9.89 19.14
N PHE A 7 -20.26 -11.02 18.90
CA PHE A 7 -20.39 -11.61 17.56
C PHE A 7 -21.15 -10.69 16.61
N LYS A 8 -22.22 -10.02 17.08
CA LYS A 8 -22.97 -9.04 16.27
C LYS A 8 -22.13 -7.80 15.92
N GLN A 9 -21.27 -7.36 16.85
CA GLN A 9 -20.31 -6.29 16.58
C GLN A 9 -19.21 -6.72 15.60
N LEU A 10 -18.70 -7.94 15.73
CA LEU A 10 -17.74 -8.52 14.80
C LEU A 10 -18.33 -8.63 13.39
N ASN A 11 -19.57 -9.14 13.27
CA ASN A 11 -20.24 -9.27 11.98
C ASN A 11 -20.51 -7.90 11.35
N LYS A 12 -20.89 -6.91 12.16
CA LYS A 12 -21.06 -5.52 11.69
C LYS A 12 -19.74 -4.88 11.25
N ALA A 13 -18.65 -5.14 11.97
CA ALA A 13 -17.32 -4.67 11.59
C ALA A 13 -16.83 -5.33 10.30
N LEU A 14 -17.04 -6.65 10.14
CA LEU A 14 -16.72 -7.39 8.93
C LEU A 14 -17.49 -6.87 7.72
N THR A 15 -18.81 -6.69 7.83
CA THR A 15 -19.62 -6.17 6.71
C THR A 15 -19.23 -4.75 6.33
N THR A 16 -18.89 -3.90 7.30
CA THR A 16 -18.39 -2.53 7.05
C THR A 16 -17.02 -2.54 6.36
N TYR A 17 -16.14 -3.46 6.77
CA TYR A 17 -14.80 -3.63 6.19
C TYR A 17 -14.88 -4.08 4.73
N PHE A 18 -15.63 -5.15 4.44
CA PHE A 18 -15.82 -5.64 3.07
C PHE A 18 -16.45 -4.58 2.16
N HIS A 19 -17.43 -3.82 2.67
CA HIS A 19 -18.05 -2.74 1.90
C HIS A 19 -17.06 -1.62 1.54
N THR A 20 -16.09 -1.32 2.42
CA THR A 20 -15.09 -0.26 2.18
C THR A 20 -14.00 -0.72 1.21
N ILE A 21 -13.68 -2.02 1.22
CA ILE A 21 -12.73 -2.62 0.27
C ILE A 21 -13.29 -2.61 -1.16
N ASP A 22 -14.56 -2.98 -1.33
CA ASP A 22 -15.17 -3.02 -2.67
C ASP A 22 -15.24 -1.64 -3.34
N ALA A 23 -15.27 -0.56 -2.56
CA ALA A 23 -15.30 0.80 -3.07
C ALA A 23 -13.99 1.23 -3.77
N ASN A 24 -12.84 0.60 -3.47
CA ASN A 24 -11.55 0.99 -4.01
C ASN A 24 -10.84 -0.18 -4.73
N ILE A 25 -10.96 -0.21 -6.06
CA ILE A 25 -10.42 -1.29 -6.89
C ILE A 25 -8.90 -1.50 -6.74
N ASN A 26 -8.12 -0.43 -6.59
CA ASN A 26 -6.65 -0.52 -6.45
C ASN A 26 -6.23 -1.21 -5.14
N LEU A 27 -6.88 -0.87 -4.02
CA LEU A 27 -6.60 -1.50 -2.73
C LEU A 27 -7.06 -2.96 -2.73
N LYS A 28 -8.19 -3.25 -3.39
CA LYS A 28 -8.71 -4.61 -3.50
C LYS A 28 -7.76 -5.54 -4.26
N ILE A 29 -7.14 -5.05 -5.34
CA ILE A 29 -6.16 -5.82 -6.14
C ILE A 29 -4.89 -6.13 -5.32
N ILE A 30 -4.41 -5.17 -4.52
CA ILE A 30 -3.23 -5.39 -3.68
C ILE A 30 -3.53 -6.41 -2.58
N ASP A 31 -4.71 -6.30 -1.94
CA ASP A 31 -5.10 -7.21 -0.85
C ASP A 31 -5.37 -8.63 -1.35
N ILE A 32 -6.04 -8.80 -2.51
CA ILE A 32 -6.25 -10.14 -3.10
C ILE A 32 -4.94 -10.78 -3.58
N PHE A 33 -4.03 -9.98 -4.13
CA PHE A 33 -2.69 -10.46 -4.50
C PHE A 33 -1.91 -10.92 -3.26
N ASN A 34 -1.97 -10.15 -2.18
CA ASN A 34 -1.33 -10.47 -0.91
C ASN A 34 -1.90 -11.75 -0.27
N LEU A 35 -3.23 -11.93 -0.34
CA LEU A 35 -3.88 -13.16 0.09
C LEU A 35 -3.43 -14.37 -0.74
N GLY A 36 -3.31 -14.21 -2.05
CA GLY A 36 -2.80 -15.25 -2.96
C GLY A 36 -1.39 -15.70 -2.60
N LEU A 37 -0.48 -14.77 -2.25
CA LEU A 37 0.88 -15.09 -1.81
C LEU A 37 0.91 -15.94 -0.53
N VAL A 38 0.06 -15.62 0.45
CA VAL A 38 -0.05 -16.38 1.69
C VAL A 38 -0.56 -17.80 1.41
N ILE A 39 -1.57 -17.92 0.55
CA ILE A 39 -2.09 -19.23 0.14
C ILE A 39 -0.98 -20.06 -0.52
N ILE A 40 -0.24 -19.49 -1.47
CA ILE A 40 0.86 -20.18 -2.16
C ILE A 40 1.96 -20.60 -1.18
N ALA A 41 2.33 -19.75 -0.22
CA ALA A 41 3.33 -20.07 0.80
C ALA A 41 2.87 -21.25 1.69
N VAL A 42 1.59 -21.27 2.08
CA VAL A 42 1.02 -22.39 2.85
C VAL A 42 1.02 -23.66 2.02
N PHE A 43 0.62 -23.61 0.74
CA PHE A 43 0.69 -24.77 -0.15
C PHE A 43 2.12 -25.31 -0.31
N GLN A 44 3.13 -24.45 -0.44
CA GLN A 44 4.54 -24.85 -0.49
C GLN A 44 4.99 -25.57 0.78
N VAL A 45 4.62 -25.03 1.96
CA VAL A 45 4.95 -25.63 3.26
C VAL A 45 4.24 -26.98 3.45
N VAL A 46 2.97 -27.06 3.08
CA VAL A 46 2.19 -28.31 3.16
C VAL A 46 2.76 -29.37 2.23
N PHE A 47 3.08 -29.01 0.99
CA PHE A 47 3.70 -29.92 0.01
C PHE A 47 5.02 -30.49 0.54
N MET A 48 5.90 -29.64 1.07
CA MET A 48 7.17 -30.07 1.66
C MET A 48 6.97 -30.96 2.90
N THR A 49 5.98 -30.65 3.75
CA THR A 49 5.70 -31.43 4.96
C THR A 49 5.09 -32.80 4.65
N LEU A 50 4.25 -32.91 3.61
CA LEU A 50 3.59 -34.16 3.23
C LEU A 50 4.53 -35.16 2.55
N ILE A 51 5.45 -34.67 1.72
CA ILE A 51 6.32 -35.52 0.92
C ILE A 51 7.47 -36.10 1.74
N ARG A 52 7.78 -35.53 2.92
CA ARG A 52 8.82 -36.00 3.86
C ARG A 52 10.23 -36.09 3.24
N ASP A 53 10.42 -35.69 1.98
CA ASP A 53 11.72 -35.61 1.33
C ASP A 53 12.18 -34.15 1.26
N THR A 54 13.22 -33.82 2.02
CA THR A 54 13.85 -32.48 2.08
C THR A 54 14.88 -32.28 0.95
N PHE A 55 14.56 -32.76 -0.24
CA PHE A 55 15.43 -32.66 -1.40
C PHE A 55 14.65 -32.09 -2.58
N PRO A 56 14.96 -30.88 -3.10
CA PRO A 56 16.00 -29.90 -2.72
C PRO A 56 15.52 -28.82 -1.72
N PHE A 57 16.14 -28.77 -0.52
CA PHE A 57 15.84 -27.78 0.53
C PHE A 57 16.02 -26.33 0.06
N ASN A 58 17.04 -26.05 -0.74
CA ASN A 58 17.34 -24.69 -1.21
C ASN A 58 16.24 -24.12 -2.10
N ALA A 59 15.61 -24.94 -2.96
CA ALA A 59 14.53 -24.49 -3.82
C ALA A 59 13.26 -24.15 -3.05
N PHE A 60 12.95 -24.96 -2.03
CA PHE A 60 11.84 -24.68 -1.13
C PHE A 60 12.08 -23.42 -0.31
N LEU A 61 13.26 -23.28 0.28
CA LEU A 61 13.61 -22.11 1.06
C LEU A 61 13.60 -20.85 0.18
N SER A 62 14.13 -20.92 -1.04
CA SER A 62 14.06 -19.84 -2.03
C SER A 62 12.61 -19.46 -2.37
N GLY A 63 11.76 -20.44 -2.68
CA GLY A 63 10.35 -20.21 -3.00
C GLY A 63 9.57 -19.60 -1.85
N PHE A 64 9.78 -20.11 -0.62
CA PHE A 64 9.12 -19.61 0.58
C PHE A 64 9.56 -18.18 0.92
N ILE A 65 10.86 -17.91 0.90
CA ILE A 65 11.41 -16.57 1.16
C ILE A 65 10.99 -15.57 0.08
N CYS A 66 10.85 -16.00 -1.18
CA CYS A 66 10.31 -15.17 -2.26
C CYS A 66 8.86 -14.75 -1.97
N CYS A 67 8.00 -15.70 -1.57
CA CYS A 67 6.61 -15.39 -1.21
C CYS A 67 6.49 -14.43 -0.01
N VAL A 68 7.28 -14.64 1.06
CA VAL A 68 7.29 -13.76 2.24
C VAL A 68 7.82 -12.37 1.89
N SER A 69 8.91 -12.30 1.12
CA SER A 69 9.50 -11.01 0.71
C SER A 69 8.53 -10.19 -0.13
N GLN A 70 7.87 -10.83 -1.09
CA GLN A 70 6.88 -10.18 -1.95
C GLN A 70 5.64 -9.72 -1.17
N PHE A 71 5.22 -10.48 -0.15
CA PHE A 71 4.16 -10.08 0.80
C PHE A 71 4.56 -8.81 1.56
N VAL A 72 5.76 -8.75 2.12
CA VAL A 72 6.24 -7.57 2.86
C VAL A 72 6.32 -6.35 1.94
N LEU A 73 6.86 -6.50 0.72
CA LEU A 73 6.92 -5.42 -0.26
C LEU A 73 5.52 -4.89 -0.64
N ASN A 74 4.51 -5.75 -0.78
CA ASN A 74 3.12 -5.34 -1.04
C ASN A 74 2.49 -4.58 0.14
N VAL A 75 2.76 -5.01 1.38
CA VAL A 75 2.27 -4.33 2.58
C VAL A 75 2.92 -2.95 2.70
N CYS A 76 4.22 -2.84 2.42
CA CYS A 76 4.93 -1.56 2.39
C CYS A 76 4.37 -0.64 1.31
N LEU A 77 4.11 -1.15 0.10
CA LEU A 77 3.49 -0.39 -0.98
C LEU A 77 2.07 0.09 -0.61
N ARG A 78 1.28 -0.77 0.04
CA ARG A 78 -0.05 -0.41 0.56
C ARG A 78 0.02 0.75 1.54
N LEU A 79 0.99 0.75 2.46
CA LEU A 79 1.18 1.82 3.42
C LEU A 79 1.54 3.14 2.72
N GLN A 80 2.46 3.11 1.75
CA GLN A 80 2.89 4.29 0.98
C GLN A 80 1.81 4.85 0.04
N MET A 81 0.87 4.01 -0.42
CA MET A 81 -0.28 4.46 -1.23
C MET A 81 -1.40 5.05 -0.36
N VAL A 82 -1.48 4.68 0.93
CA VAL A 82 -2.44 5.22 1.88
C VAL A 82 -1.91 6.51 2.52
N GLU A 83 -0.67 6.52 2.98
CA GLU A 83 0.04 7.71 3.43
C GLU A 83 0.74 8.36 2.23
N ASN A 84 0.05 9.28 1.56
CA ASN A 84 0.73 10.25 0.70
C ASN A 84 1.68 11.09 1.57
N PHE A 85 2.91 10.59 1.71
CA PHE A 85 3.96 11.05 2.60
C PHE A 85 4.26 12.52 2.34
N GLN A 86 4.00 13.33 3.36
CA GLN A 86 4.51 14.70 3.42
C GLN A 86 6.03 14.59 3.50
N VAL A 87 6.68 14.90 2.38
CA VAL A 87 8.13 15.05 2.32
C VAL A 87 8.52 16.10 3.36
N VAL A 88 9.15 15.63 4.44
CA VAL A 88 9.95 16.49 5.31
C VAL A 88 11.17 16.87 4.47
N ASP A 89 11.08 18.00 3.77
CA ASP A 89 12.25 18.64 3.17
C ASP A 89 13.13 19.12 4.36
N ASP A 90 14.38 18.65 4.44
CA ASP A 90 15.40 18.93 5.48
C ASP A 90 15.85 20.41 5.53
N SER A 91 14.97 21.36 5.22
CA SER A 91 15.17 22.79 5.42
C SER A 91 13.97 23.39 6.15
N ASN A 92 13.99 23.27 7.49
CA ASN A 92 13.29 24.10 8.48
C ASN A 92 12.22 25.07 7.95
N VAL A 93 10.99 24.62 7.73
CA VAL A 93 9.76 25.39 7.97
C VAL A 93 8.63 24.41 8.29
N LEU A 94 8.01 24.56 9.47
CA LEU A 94 6.79 23.87 9.85
C LEU A 94 5.67 24.18 8.85
N VAL A 95 5.43 23.28 7.90
CA VAL A 95 4.17 23.23 7.17
C VAL A 95 3.54 21.90 7.50
N ASN A 96 2.53 21.92 8.37
CA ASN A 96 1.53 20.85 8.46
C ASN A 96 0.71 20.88 7.18
N PRO A 97 0.79 19.86 6.31
CA PRO A 97 0.13 19.93 5.03
C PRO A 97 -1.15 19.08 5.07
N VAL A 98 -2.22 19.63 4.49
CA VAL A 98 -3.44 18.94 4.02
C VAL A 98 -4.69 18.98 4.93
N SER A 99 -4.63 19.25 6.23
CA SER A 99 -5.87 19.44 7.02
C SER A 99 -6.47 20.86 6.96
N ASP A 100 -5.64 21.91 6.92
CA ASP A 100 -6.12 23.29 7.11
C ASP A 100 -6.37 24.07 5.81
N VAL A 101 -5.87 23.58 4.67
CA VAL A 101 -6.08 24.25 3.37
C VAL A 101 -7.46 23.93 2.79
N LYS A 102 -7.93 22.68 2.94
CA LYS A 102 -9.23 22.26 2.36
C LYS A 102 -10.42 22.90 3.08
N LYS A 103 -10.30 23.15 4.38
CA LYS A 103 -11.36 23.78 5.20
C LYS A 103 -11.47 25.29 4.94
N ASN A 104 -10.33 25.95 4.68
CA ASN A 104 -10.31 27.39 4.40
C ASN A 104 -10.67 27.77 2.95
N ILE A 105 -10.56 26.84 1.97
CA ILE A 105 -10.99 27.11 0.58
C ILE A 105 -12.51 26.93 0.43
N ALA A 106 -13.13 26.00 1.15
CA ALA A 106 -14.58 25.79 1.10
C ALA A 106 -15.38 26.95 1.71
N LEU A 107 -14.82 27.67 2.68
CA LEU A 107 -15.48 28.84 3.30
C LEU A 107 -15.30 30.15 2.50
N SER A 108 -14.36 30.19 1.54
CA SER A 108 -13.96 31.43 0.88
C SER A 108 -14.45 31.57 -0.56
N ASN A 109 -15.19 30.60 -1.10
CA ASN A 109 -15.69 30.62 -2.48
C ASN A 109 -17.05 31.32 -2.68
N GLU A 110 -17.67 31.86 -1.63
CA GLU A 110 -18.98 32.54 -1.76
C GLU A 110 -18.89 34.07 -1.92
N LYS A 111 -17.73 34.72 -1.77
CA LYS A 111 -17.65 36.19 -1.87
C LYS A 111 -16.55 36.70 -2.80
N ASN A 112 -17.00 37.05 -4.01
CA ASN A 112 -16.54 38.14 -4.88
C ASN A 112 -15.76 37.81 -6.17
N ASN A 113 -16.40 38.20 -7.27
CA ASN A 113 -15.95 38.22 -8.66
C ASN A 113 -14.92 39.32 -8.94
N LEU A 114 -13.62 39.08 -8.72
CA LEU A 114 -12.57 39.87 -9.40
C LEU A 114 -11.22 39.11 -9.40
N LYS A 115 -10.70 38.82 -10.61
CA LYS A 115 -9.35 38.29 -10.95
C LYS A 115 -8.81 37.13 -10.08
N LYS A 116 -8.92 35.90 -10.60
CA LYS A 116 -8.20 34.72 -10.08
C LYS A 116 -6.67 34.95 -10.17
N PRO A 117 -5.89 34.84 -9.08
CA PRO A 117 -4.43 34.99 -9.12
C PRO A 117 -3.77 33.77 -9.79
N VAL A 118 -3.12 34.01 -10.93
CA VAL A 118 -2.44 33.01 -11.79
C VAL A 118 -1.38 32.18 -11.05
N SER A 119 -0.79 32.71 -9.97
CA SER A 119 0.21 32.04 -9.14
C SER A 119 -0.32 30.88 -8.27
N VAL A 120 -1.62 30.83 -7.98
CA VAL A 120 -2.24 29.76 -7.17
C VAL A 120 -2.58 28.54 -8.02
N VAL A 121 -2.88 28.72 -9.30
CA VAL A 121 -3.15 27.62 -10.26
C VAL A 121 -1.85 26.87 -10.60
N ALA A 122 -0.76 27.59 -10.87
CA ALA A 122 0.55 26.98 -11.12
C ALA A 122 1.12 26.24 -9.90
N LYS A 123 0.87 26.75 -8.68
CA LYS A 123 1.24 26.06 -7.44
C LYS A 123 0.37 24.83 -7.20
N THR A 124 -0.92 24.87 -7.54
CA THR A 124 -1.83 23.72 -7.44
C THR A 124 -1.47 22.62 -8.44
N GLU A 125 -1.08 22.97 -9.67
CA GLU A 125 -0.58 22.01 -10.68
C GLU A 125 0.75 21.38 -10.27
N SER A 126 1.69 22.16 -9.74
CA SER A 126 2.98 21.64 -9.27
C SER A 126 2.87 20.78 -8.02
N ILE A 127 1.93 21.04 -7.11
CA ILE A 127 1.63 20.16 -5.95
C ILE A 127 0.95 18.87 -6.42
N ASN A 128 0.01 18.93 -7.36
CA ASN A 128 -0.64 17.75 -7.94
C ASN A 128 0.37 16.90 -8.73
N GLN A 129 1.32 17.56 -9.40
CA GLN A 129 2.43 16.91 -10.10
C GLN A 129 3.45 16.33 -9.11
N LYS A 130 3.80 17.02 -8.01
CA LYS A 130 4.69 16.50 -6.93
C LYS A 130 4.11 15.25 -6.27
N ASN A 131 2.80 15.25 -5.98
CA ASN A 131 2.11 14.07 -5.43
C ASN A 131 2.09 12.90 -6.42
N LYS A 132 1.81 13.17 -7.71
CA LYS A 132 1.86 12.17 -8.77
C LYS A 132 3.28 11.67 -9.06
N ILE A 133 4.31 12.47 -8.80
CA ILE A 133 5.73 12.10 -8.88
C ILE A 133 6.12 11.21 -7.69
N SER A 134 5.61 11.47 -6.48
CA SER A 134 5.87 10.67 -5.28
C SER A 134 5.31 9.24 -5.38
N GLU A 135 4.07 9.09 -5.87
CA GLU A 135 3.48 7.76 -6.10
C GLU A 135 4.28 6.93 -7.12
N LYS A 136 4.76 7.57 -8.20
CA LYS A 136 5.61 6.90 -9.20
C LYS A 136 6.97 6.50 -8.63
N ARG A 137 7.53 7.30 -7.72
CA ARG A 137 8.79 7.01 -7.05
C ARG A 137 8.66 5.81 -6.11
N ALA A 138 7.63 5.80 -5.26
CA ALA A 138 7.31 4.67 -4.37
C ALA A 138 7.13 3.36 -5.16
N PHE A 139 6.39 3.41 -6.27
CA PHE A 139 6.21 2.26 -7.15
C PHE A 139 7.51 1.81 -7.83
N ALA A 140 8.37 2.75 -8.24
CA ALA A 140 9.67 2.43 -8.84
C ALA A 140 10.63 1.76 -7.85
N GLU A 141 10.68 2.25 -6.60
CA GLU A 141 11.47 1.63 -5.52
C GLU A 141 10.96 0.22 -5.21
N TYR A 142 9.63 0.02 -5.19
CA TYR A 142 9.01 -1.30 -5.07
C TYR A 142 9.41 -2.24 -6.22
N LEU A 143 9.35 -1.80 -7.47
CA LEU A 143 9.73 -2.62 -8.62
C LEU A 143 11.21 -2.99 -8.61
N LEU A 144 12.08 -2.03 -8.28
CA LEU A 144 13.51 -2.26 -8.17
C LEU A 144 13.81 -3.29 -7.06
N ALA A 145 13.19 -3.13 -5.89
CA ALA A 145 13.33 -4.07 -4.79
C ALA A 145 12.81 -5.47 -5.16
N SER A 146 11.64 -5.55 -5.79
CA SER A 146 11.07 -6.82 -6.25
C SER A 146 12.00 -7.52 -7.25
N LEU A 147 12.56 -6.80 -8.22
CA LEU A 147 13.42 -7.36 -9.25
C LEU A 147 14.75 -7.88 -8.67
N ILE A 148 15.36 -7.12 -7.74
CA ILE A 148 16.56 -7.56 -7.02
C ILE A 148 16.27 -8.81 -6.18
N MET A 149 15.15 -8.83 -5.45
CA MET A 149 14.77 -9.98 -4.63
C MET A 149 14.54 -11.24 -5.45
N HIS A 150 13.87 -11.13 -6.60
CA HIS A 150 13.69 -12.26 -7.52
C HIS A 150 15.03 -12.76 -8.06
N PHE A 151 15.95 -11.86 -8.40
CA PHE A 151 17.30 -12.24 -8.83
C PHE A 151 18.05 -13.02 -7.74
N VAL A 152 18.00 -12.56 -6.48
CA VAL A 152 18.61 -13.25 -5.34
C VAL A 152 18.00 -14.63 -5.13
N CYS A 153 16.67 -14.76 -5.23
CA CYS A 153 15.99 -16.05 -5.09
C CYS A 153 16.34 -17.02 -6.23
N LEU A 154 16.43 -16.53 -7.47
CA LEU A 154 16.84 -17.32 -8.64
C LEU A 154 18.33 -17.70 -8.63
N HIS A 155 19.17 -16.91 -7.97
CA HIS A 155 20.54 -17.32 -7.70
C HIS A 155 20.62 -18.36 -6.58
N PHE A 156 19.76 -18.25 -5.56
CA PHE A 156 19.77 -19.13 -4.39
C PHE A 156 19.16 -20.52 -4.65
N ILE A 157 18.35 -20.67 -5.71
CA ILE A 157 17.72 -21.94 -6.09
C ILE A 157 18.67 -22.91 -6.83
N ASN A 158 19.76 -22.39 -7.42
CA ASN A 158 20.76 -23.15 -8.17
C ASN A 158 22.01 -23.41 -7.32
#